data_AF-A0A9Y2JKP6-F1
#
_entry.id   AF-A0A9Y2JKP6-F1
#
_cell.length_a   1.000
_cell.length_b   1.000
_cell.length_c   1.000
_cell.angle_alpha   90.00
_cell.angle_beta   90.00
_cell.angle_gamma   90.00
#
_symmetry.space_group_name_H-M   'P 1'
#
loop_
_entity.id
_entity.type
_entity.pdbx_description
1 polymer ?
#
loop_
_entity_poly.entity_id
_entity_poly.type
_entity_poly.pdbx_seq_one_letter_code
_entity_poly.pdbx_strand_id
1 'polypeptide(L)'
;MTATTLTQVLRETHPATGTTRLVVRWDRETGWAHLAIAVPGSGPVCFAGFHRFSGGSAEAVAAELAAAGCVSAPPLHLDDALSEIEAVLPEVTPDARR
;
A
#
# COMPACT_ATOMS: atom_id res chain seq x y z
N MET A 1 -4.24 18.84 -4.06
CA MET A 1 -4.07 17.37 -4.15
C MET A 1 -5.14 16.74 -3.28
N THR A 2 -6.08 16.00 -3.86
CA THR A 2 -7.08 15.23 -3.11
C THR A 2 -6.43 13.92 -2.65
N ALA A 3 -6.45 13.65 -1.34
CA ALA A 3 -5.95 12.39 -0.81
C ALA A 3 -6.92 11.28 -1.20
N THR A 4 -6.46 10.34 -2.03
CA THR A 4 -7.21 9.12 -2.32
C THR A 4 -7.14 8.24 -1.07
N THR A 5 -8.28 7.68 -0.64
CA THR A 5 -8.27 6.74 0.49
C THR A 5 -7.51 5.48 0.07
N LEU A 6 -6.72 4.91 0.99
CA LEU A 6 -5.97 3.69 0.72
C LEU A 6 -6.88 2.61 0.13
N THR A 7 -8.06 2.41 0.72
CA THR A 7 -9.10 1.48 0.23
C THR A 7 -9.53 1.73 -1.22
N GLN A 8 -9.58 2.99 -1.67
CA GLN A 8 -9.92 3.31 -3.06
C GLN A 8 -8.78 2.96 -4.01
N VAL A 9 -7.52 3.27 -3.66
CA VAL A 9 -6.33 2.85 -4.44
C VAL A 9 -6.30 1.33 -4.58
N LEU A 10 -6.60 0.61 -3.51
CA LEU A 10 -6.67 -0.84 -3.54
C LEU A 10 -7.74 -1.32 -4.53
N ARG A 11 -8.98 -0.83 -4.40
CA ARG A 11 -10.12 -1.21 -5.27
C ARG A 11 -9.85 -0.98 -6.77
N GLU A 12 -9.26 0.15 -7.13
CA GLU A 12 -9.07 0.54 -8.54
C GLU A 12 -7.95 -0.26 -9.22
N THR A 13 -6.99 -0.80 -8.46
CA THR A 13 -5.83 -1.48 -9.02
C THR A 13 -5.99 -3.01 -9.09
N HIS A 14 -7.18 -3.54 -8.78
CA HIS A 14 -7.50 -4.97 -8.86
C HIS A 14 -7.95 -5.41 -10.28
N PRO A 15 -7.05 -5.99 -11.08
CA PRO A 15 -7.49 -7.07 -11.98
C PRO A 15 -6.60 -8.33 -11.93
N ALA A 16 -5.58 -8.42 -11.08
CA ALA A 16 -4.65 -9.54 -11.10
C ALA A 16 -5.07 -10.68 -10.15
N THR A 17 -5.38 -11.86 -10.71
CA THR A 17 -5.41 -13.12 -9.97
C THR A 17 -4.01 -13.44 -9.41
N GLY A 18 -3.86 -13.53 -8.10
CA GLY A 18 -2.60 -13.86 -7.41
C GLY A 18 -2.28 -12.93 -6.23
N THR A 19 -1.28 -13.29 -5.43
CA THR A 19 -0.83 -12.51 -4.26
C THR A 19 -0.26 -11.16 -4.69
N THR A 20 -1.09 -10.12 -4.69
CA THR A 20 -0.69 -8.76 -5.05
C THR A 20 -0.03 -8.07 -3.85
N ARG A 21 1.11 -7.40 -4.08
CA ARG A 21 1.81 -6.63 -3.06
C ARG A 21 1.68 -5.14 -3.31
N LEU A 22 1.45 -4.40 -2.25
CA LEU A 22 1.54 -2.95 -2.19
C LEU A 22 2.91 -2.57 -1.64
N VAL A 23 3.64 -1.74 -2.37
CA VAL A 23 4.85 -1.07 -1.92
C VAL A 23 4.46 0.35 -1.51
N VAL A 24 4.70 0.68 -0.26
CA VAL A 24 4.41 1.99 0.31
C VAL A 24 5.74 2.64 0.65
N ARG A 25 6.09 3.73 -0.05
CA ARG A 25 7.24 4.56 0.29
C ARG A 25 6.76 5.88 0.84
N TRP A 26 7.13 6.23 2.06
CA TRP A 26 6.63 7.43 2.72
C TRP A 26 7.74 8.28 3.33
N ASP A 27 7.44 9.56 3.40
CA ASP A 27 8.21 10.58 4.10
C ASP A 27 7.79 10.63 5.57
N ARG A 28 8.76 10.43 6.47
CA ARG A 28 8.55 10.32 7.91
C ARG A 28 8.19 11.65 8.57
N GLU A 29 8.51 12.78 7.95
CA GLU A 29 8.21 14.11 8.49
C GLU A 29 6.76 14.51 8.19
N THR A 30 6.29 14.21 6.99
CA THR A 30 5.02 14.72 6.46
C THR A 30 3.90 13.68 6.41
N GLY A 31 4.26 12.39 6.44
CA GLY A 31 3.34 11.25 6.28
C GLY A 31 2.86 11.03 4.85
N TRP A 32 3.38 11.78 3.87
CA TRP A 32 3.05 11.57 2.47
C TRP A 32 3.73 10.33 1.92
N ALA A 33 2.96 9.54 1.17
CA ALA A 33 3.40 8.28 0.61
C ALA A 33 3.08 8.14 -0.87
N HIS A 34 4.04 7.56 -1.57
CA HIS A 34 3.89 7.02 -2.91
C HIS A 34 3.53 5.55 -2.83
N LEU A 35 2.44 5.18 -3.48
CA LEU A 35 1.90 3.83 -3.51
C LEU A 35 2.18 3.19 -4.86
N ALA A 36 2.69 1.96 -4.84
CA ALA A 36 2.95 1.19 -6.05
C ALA A 36 2.55 -0.28 -5.85
N ILE A 37 2.17 -0.95 -6.92
CA ILE A 37 1.69 -2.34 -6.89
C ILE A 37 2.63 -3.25 -7.65
N ALA A 38 3.03 -4.32 -6.99
CA ALA A 38 3.85 -5.38 -7.54
C ALA A 38 3.04 -6.68 -7.57
N VAL A 39 2.89 -7.26 -8.76
CA VAL A 39 2.32 -8.60 -8.94
C VAL A 39 3.49 -9.55 -9.24
N PRO A 40 3.79 -10.52 -8.36
CA PRO A 40 4.89 -11.45 -8.55
C PRO A 40 4.81 -12.15 -9.91
N GLY A 41 5.91 -12.10 -10.68
CA GLY A 41 5.99 -12.72 -12.00
C GLY A 41 5.32 -11.94 -13.14
N SER A 42 4.68 -10.79 -12.88
CA SER A 42 3.92 -10.03 -13.88
C SER A 42 4.63 -8.79 -14.44
N GLY A 43 5.93 -8.62 -14.18
CA GLY A 43 6.71 -7.49 -14.69
C GLY A 43 6.96 -6.39 -13.65
N PRO A 44 7.22 -5.14 -14.09
CA PRO A 44 7.64 -4.05 -13.21
C PRO A 44 6.53 -3.58 -12.27
N VAL A 45 6.94 -2.92 -11.17
CA VAL A 45 6.02 -2.31 -10.21
C VAL A 45 5.28 -1.13 -10.87
N CYS A 46 3.95 -1.10 -10.73
CA CYS A 46 3.09 -0.07 -11.31
C CYS A 46 2.73 1.00 -10.28
N PHE A 47 2.71 2.27 -10.67
CA PHE A 47 2.21 3.34 -9.81
C PHE A 47 0.72 3.17 -9.51
N ALA A 48 0.33 3.32 -8.25
CA ALA A 48 -1.04 3.15 -7.78
C ALA A 48 -1.65 4.45 -7.22
N GLY A 49 -0.82 5.38 -6.72
CA GLY A 49 -1.32 6.68 -6.26
C GLY A 49 -0.48 7.33 -5.17
N PHE A 50 -1.03 8.40 -4.60
CA PHE A 50 -0.50 9.05 -3.42
C PHE A 50 -1.49 8.94 -2.27
N HIS A 51 -0.97 8.75 -1.07
CA HIS A 51 -1.76 8.73 0.16
C HIS A 51 -1.03 9.49 1.25
N ARG A 52 -1.76 10.13 2.15
CA ARG A 52 -1.19 10.76 3.33
C ARG A 52 -1.67 10.00 4.56
N PHE A 53 -0.74 9.33 5.22
CA PHE A 53 -0.99 8.66 6.49
C PHE A 53 -1.19 9.69 7.61
N SER A 54 -1.91 9.28 8.64
CA SER A 54 -2.19 10.06 9.85
C SER A 54 -0.93 10.45 10.62
N GLY A 55 0.17 9.73 10.44
CA GLY A 55 1.48 10.03 10.98
C GLY A 55 2.61 9.41 10.14
N GLY A 56 3.83 9.96 10.27
CA GLY A 56 5.00 9.48 9.56
C GLY A 56 5.76 8.32 10.23
N SER A 57 5.26 7.81 11.36
CA SER A 57 5.87 6.66 12.03
C SER A 57 5.49 5.35 11.35
N ALA A 58 6.35 4.33 11.45
CA ALA A 58 6.06 3.02 10.86
C ALA A 58 4.84 2.36 11.50
N GLU A 59 4.60 2.58 12.80
CA GLU A 59 3.44 2.07 13.53
C GLU A 59 2.14 2.67 13.00
N ALA A 60 2.12 3.98 12.70
CA ALA A 60 0.94 4.64 12.13
C ALA A 60 0.63 4.09 10.73
N VAL A 61 1.66 3.95 9.89
CA VAL A 61 1.52 3.36 8.54
C VAL A 61 1.05 1.91 8.62
N ALA A 62 1.65 1.09 9.49
CA ALA A 62 1.27 -0.31 9.67
C ALA A 62 -0.16 -0.45 10.22
N ALA A 63 -0.59 0.41 11.15
CA ALA A 63 -1.94 0.39 11.69
C ALA A 63 -2.99 0.70 10.60
N GLU A 64 -2.73 1.68 9.74
CA GLU A 64 -3.63 2.01 8.62
C GLU A 64 -3.67 0.91 7.55
N LEU A 65 -2.52 0.28 7.25
CA LEU A 65 -2.47 -0.88 6.37
C LEU A 65 -3.26 -2.06 6.95
N ALA A 66 -3.12 -2.34 8.25
CA ALA A 66 -3.87 -3.39 8.94
C ALA A 66 -5.38 -3.09 8.97
N ALA A 67 -5.77 -1.83 9.18
CA ALA A 67 -7.18 -1.39 9.12
C ALA A 67 -7.77 -1.57 7.71
N ALA A 68 -6.95 -1.50 6.66
CA ALA A 68 -7.32 -1.84 5.29
C ALA A 68 -7.28 -3.35 4.98
N GLY A 69 -6.98 -4.20 5.97
CA GLY A 69 -6.91 -5.65 5.83
C GLY A 69 -5.63 -6.17 5.18
N CYS A 70 -4.59 -5.32 5.07
CA CYS A 70 -3.30 -5.72 4.53
C CYS A 70 -2.41 -6.32 5.62
N VAL A 71 -1.54 -7.26 5.24
CA VAL A 71 -0.49 -7.79 6.11
C VAL A 71 0.84 -7.17 5.70
N SER A 72 1.40 -6.32 6.53
CA SER A 72 2.67 -5.64 6.25
C SER A 72 3.90 -6.42 6.74
N ALA A 73 4.98 -6.33 5.97
CA ALA A 73 6.32 -6.72 6.41
C ALA A 73 6.91 -5.64 7.35
N PRO A 74 8.04 -5.90 8.02
CA PRO A 74 8.77 -4.86 8.74
C PRO A 74 9.18 -3.70 7.80
N PRO A 75 9.18 -2.45 8.28
CA PRO A 75 9.61 -1.31 7.49
C PRO A 75 11.12 -1.34 7.21
N LEU A 76 11.51 -0.86 6.04
CA LEU A 76 12.88 -0.59 5.63
C LEU A 76 13.12 0.93 5.63
N HIS A 77 14.16 1.39 6.32
CA HIS A 77 14.59 2.79 6.23
C HIS A 77 15.52 2.94 5.03
N LEU A 78 15.11 3.76 4.06
CA LEU A 78 15.88 3.99 2.84
C LEU A 78 16.92 5.09 3.08
N ASP A 79 16.54 6.12 3.83
CA ASP A 79 17.39 7.22 4.25
C ASP A 79 16.84 7.91 5.53
N ASP A 80 17.39 9.08 5.86
CA ASP A 80 17.06 9.86 7.05
C ASP A 80 15.62 10.41 7.08
N ALA A 81 14.92 10.44 5.94
CA ALA A 81 13.55 10.95 5.81
C ALA A 81 12.57 9.92 5.23
N LEU A 82 13.03 9.01 4.37
CA LEU A 82 12.19 8.06 3.64
C LEU A 82 12.25 6.65 4.24
N SER A 83 11.08 6.03 4.32
CA SER A 83 10.93 4.62 4.66
C SER A 83 10.03 3.91 3.65
N GLU A 84 10.15 2.58 3.61
CA GLU A 84 9.39 1.72 2.73
C GLU A 84 8.82 0.54 3.49
N ILE A 85 7.62 0.11 3.13
CA ILE A 85 6.98 -1.08 3.70
C ILE A 85 6.23 -1.81 2.58
N GLU A 86 6.46 -3.11 2.49
CA GLU A 86 5.66 -3.99 1.64
C GLU A 86 4.46 -4.50 2.43
N ALA A 87 3.32 -4.57 1.78
CA ALA A 87 2.12 -5.17 2.34
C ALA A 87 1.44 -6.09 1.33
N VAL A 88 1.02 -7.28 1.78
CA VAL A 88 0.20 -8.18 1.00
C VAL A 88 -1.24 -7.69 1.04
N LEU A 89 -1.83 -7.51 -0.14
CA LEU A 89 -3.23 -7.13 -0.26
C LEU A 89 -4.13 -8.32 0.07
N PRO A 90 -5.27 -8.10 0.75
CA PRO A 90 -6.23 -9.16 0.97
C PRO A 90 -6.75 -9.67 -0.38
N GLU A 91 -6.88 -10.99 -0.51
CA GLU A 91 -7.58 -11.58 -1.65
C GLU A 91 -9.05 -11.17 -1.57
N VAL A 92 -9.48 -10.33 -2.52
CA VAL A 92 -10.90 -10.09 -2.72
C VAL A 92 -11.40 -11.25 -3.57
N THR A 93 -11.99 -12.26 -2.94
CA THR A 93 -12.88 -13.17 -3.67
C THR A 93 -13.96 -12.30 -4.29
N PRO A 94 -14.12 -12.30 -5.64
CA PRO A 94 -15.29 -11.66 -6.22
C PRO A 94 -16.49 -12.37 -5.59
N ASP A 95 -17.27 -11.61 -4.82
CA ASP A 95 -18.48 -12.09 -4.19
C ASP A 95 -19.28 -12.83 -5.27
N ALA A 96 -19.55 -14.11 -5.01
CA ALA A 96 -20.38 -14.94 -5.85
C ALA A 96 -21.81 -14.39 -5.82
N ARG A 97 -22.05 -13.26 -6.50
CA ARG A 97 -23.40 -12.76 -6.77
C ARG A 97 -24.07 -13.75 -7.71
N ARG A 98 -24.77 -14.72 -7.11
CA ARG A 98 -25.95 -15.36 -7.67
C ARG A 98 -27.19 -14.71 -7.08
#